data_AF-A0A7Y5DNW0-F1
#
_entry.id   AF-A0A7Y5DNW0-F1
#
_cell.length_a   1.000
_cell.length_b   1.000
_cell.length_c   1.000
_cell.angle_alpha   90.00
_cell.angle_beta   90.00
_cell.angle_gamma   90.00
#
_symmetry.space_group_name_H-M   'P 1'
#
loop_
_entity.id
_entity.type
_entity.pdbx_description
1 polymer ?
#
loop_
_entity_poly.entity_id
_entity_poly.type
_entity_poly.pdbx_seq_one_letter_code
_entity_poly.pdbx_strand_id
1 'polypeptide(L)'
;MAYKKRSTSLEQEKAQSRLDGTKQFENPINFGRGLTEVDYTTQITLVDTLTKEYNSMLIKADGISTQLDQAEKDLAELSKRFLNAVGAKYGYDSVEYEKAGGVRKSDYKRTPRKTKPTA
;
A
#
# COMPACT_ATOMS: atom_id res chain seq x y z
N MET A 1 9.66 2.63 -0.24
CA MET A 1 9.26 4.05 -0.36
C MET A 1 7.75 4.10 -0.33
N ALA A 2 7.13 4.67 0.71
CA ALA A 2 5.69 4.88 0.73
C ALA A 2 5.38 6.12 -0.11
N TYR A 3 4.62 5.96 -1.19
CA TYR A 3 4.11 7.10 -1.95
C TYR A 3 3.21 7.92 -1.01
N LYS A 4 3.39 9.24 -0.97
CA LYS A 4 2.58 10.15 -0.13
C LYS A 4 1.53 10.84 -0.98
N LYS A 5 0.35 11.09 -0.40
CA LYS A 5 -0.68 11.94 -1.01
C LYS A 5 -0.10 13.32 -1.33
N ARG A 6 -0.45 13.86 -2.50
CA ARG A 6 -0.07 15.20 -2.94
C ARG A 6 -1.09 16.21 -2.43
N SER A 7 -0.61 17.26 -1.78
CA SER A 7 -1.41 18.46 -1.48
C SER A 7 -1.41 19.40 -2.69
N THR A 8 -2.24 20.43 -2.63
CA THR A 8 -2.17 21.57 -3.53
C THR A 8 -0.74 22.10 -3.57
N SER A 9 -0.23 22.31 -4.78
CA SER A 9 1.10 22.88 -4.99
C SER A 9 1.04 24.41 -4.93
N LEU A 10 2.14 25.03 -4.50
CA LEU A 10 2.28 26.49 -4.48
C LEU A 10 2.04 27.12 -5.88
N GLU A 11 2.38 26.41 -6.95
CA GLU A 11 2.13 26.87 -8.31
C GLU A 11 0.64 26.84 -8.69
N GLN A 12 -0.14 25.86 -8.20
CA GLN A 12 -1.61 25.87 -8.37
C GLN A 12 -2.25 27.04 -7.62
N GLU A 13 -1.82 27.30 -6.39
CA GLU A 13 -2.35 28.42 -5.59
C GLU A 13 -2.05 29.78 -6.23
N LYS A 14 -0.82 29.97 -6.72
CA LYS A 14 -0.45 31.15 -7.51
C LYS A 14 -1.29 31.23 -8.78
N ALA A 15 -1.52 30.12 -9.46
CA ALA A 15 -2.23 30.11 -10.71
C ALA A 15 -3.70 30.52 -10.54
N GLN A 16 -4.35 29.97 -9.52
CA GLN A 16 -5.72 30.33 -9.09
C GLN A 16 -5.80 31.80 -8.66
N SER A 17 -4.88 32.26 -7.80
CA SER A 17 -4.86 33.66 -7.35
C SER A 17 -4.74 34.65 -8.53
N ARG A 18 -3.90 34.33 -9.52
CA ARG A 18 -3.78 35.14 -10.75
C ARG A 18 -5.07 35.10 -11.56
N LEU A 19 -5.67 33.92 -11.73
CA LEU A 19 -6.93 33.74 -12.45
C LEU A 19 -8.06 34.59 -11.83
N ASP A 20 -8.17 34.61 -10.50
CA ASP A 20 -9.19 35.39 -9.80
C ASP A 20 -8.95 36.90 -9.91
N GLY A 21 -7.70 37.34 -9.90
CA GLY A 21 -7.35 38.72 -10.20
C GLY A 21 -7.72 39.13 -11.64
N THR A 22 -7.50 38.24 -12.62
CA THR A 22 -7.79 38.51 -14.03
C THR A 22 -9.27 38.56 -14.37
N LYS A 23 -10.13 37.84 -13.62
CA LYS A 23 -11.59 37.88 -13.79
C LYS A 23 -12.21 39.25 -13.48
N GLN A 24 -11.49 40.12 -12.78
CA GLN A 24 -11.98 41.46 -12.43
C GLN A 24 -11.86 42.46 -13.58
N PHE A 25 -11.24 42.07 -14.71
CA PHE A 25 -11.06 42.95 -15.85
C PHE A 25 -12.36 43.06 -16.65
N GLU A 26 -12.66 44.24 -17.19
CA GLU A 26 -13.88 44.52 -17.96
C GLU A 26 -13.98 43.69 -19.25
N ASN A 27 -12.84 43.24 -19.79
CA ASN A 27 -12.77 42.42 -20.99
C ASN A 27 -12.00 41.11 -20.71
N PRO A 28 -12.44 39.98 -21.31
CA PRO A 28 -11.76 38.71 -21.16
C PRO A 28 -10.34 38.78 -21.70
N ILE A 29 -9.42 38.16 -20.96
CA ILE A 29 -8.00 38.20 -21.30
C ILE A 29 -7.72 37.31 -22.51
N ASN A 30 -7.18 37.94 -23.56
CA ASN A 30 -6.64 37.25 -24.72
C ASN A 30 -5.32 37.91 -25.14
N PHE A 31 -4.20 37.29 -24.76
CA PHE A 31 -2.87 37.73 -25.17
C PHE A 31 -2.40 37.08 -26.49
N GLY A 32 -3.27 36.30 -27.15
CA GLY A 32 -2.94 35.50 -28.33
C GLY A 32 -2.09 34.27 -28.01
N ARG A 33 -1.77 33.47 -29.04
CA ARG A 33 -0.90 32.27 -28.97
C ARG A 33 -1.27 31.25 -27.88
N GLY A 34 -2.57 31.05 -27.63
CA GLY A 34 -3.04 30.09 -26.63
C GLY A 34 -2.86 30.55 -25.18
N LEU A 35 -2.62 31.85 -24.96
CA LEU A 35 -2.60 32.48 -23.65
C LEU A 35 -3.93 33.22 -23.43
N THR A 36 -5.01 32.44 -23.46
CA THR A 36 -6.36 32.92 -23.16
C THR A 36 -6.78 32.49 -21.76
N GLU A 37 -7.77 33.17 -21.19
CA GLU A 37 -8.37 32.76 -19.92
C GLU A 37 -8.91 31.32 -19.95
N VAL A 38 -9.44 30.88 -21.10
CA VAL A 38 -9.91 29.50 -21.32
C VAL A 38 -8.74 28.52 -21.26
N ASP A 39 -7.65 28.78 -21.96
CA ASP A 39 -6.47 27.92 -21.93
C ASP A 39 -5.85 27.86 -20.52
N TYR A 40 -5.90 28.97 -19.79
CA TYR A 40 -5.37 29.03 -18.43
C TYR A 40 -6.26 28.26 -17.42
N THR A 41 -7.58 28.40 -17.49
CA THR A 41 -8.52 27.60 -16.67
C THR A 41 -8.41 26.10 -16.97
N THR A 42 -8.27 25.71 -18.24
CA THR A 42 -8.14 24.30 -18.63
C THR A 42 -6.85 23.68 -18.06
N GLN A 43 -5.74 24.41 -18.05
CA GLN A 43 -4.51 23.94 -17.42
C GLN A 43 -4.65 23.79 -15.90
N ILE A 44 -5.25 24.76 -15.21
CA ILE A 44 -5.46 24.66 -13.75
C ILE A 44 -6.33 23.44 -13.42
N THR A 45 -7.44 23.26 -14.15
CA THR A 45 -8.34 22.11 -13.95
C THR A 45 -7.67 20.78 -14.29
N LEU A 46 -6.78 20.74 -15.28
CA LEU A 46 -5.98 19.56 -15.59
C LEU A 46 -5.05 19.18 -14.42
N VAL A 47 -4.36 20.13 -13.80
CA VAL A 47 -3.50 19.82 -12.65
C VAL A 47 -4.33 19.35 -11.46
N ASP A 48 -5.50 19.95 -11.22
CA ASP A 48 -6.40 19.54 -10.14
C ASP A 48 -6.96 18.13 -10.34
N THR A 49 -7.36 17.80 -11.58
CA THR A 49 -7.89 16.46 -11.93
C THR A 49 -6.83 15.39 -11.76
N LEU A 50 -5.62 15.60 -12.29
CA LEU A 50 -4.50 14.67 -12.13
C LEU A 50 -4.09 14.49 -10.66
N THR A 51 -4.13 15.56 -9.86
CA THR A 51 -3.81 15.48 -8.43
C THR A 51 -4.85 14.63 -7.68
N LYS A 52 -6.13 14.81 -7.99
CA LYS A 52 -7.23 14.01 -7.42
C LYS A 52 -7.14 12.55 -7.84
N GLU A 53 -6.88 12.29 -9.12
CA GLU A 53 -6.71 10.94 -9.65
C GLU A 53 -5.54 10.22 -9.00
N TYR A 54 -4.37 10.86 -8.94
CA TYR A 54 -3.18 10.33 -8.26
C TYR A 54 -3.49 9.96 -6.80
N ASN A 55 -4.13 10.87 -6.04
CA ASN A 55 -4.48 10.61 -4.65
C ASN A 55 -5.52 9.48 -4.51
N SER A 56 -6.46 9.35 -5.45
CA SER A 56 -7.43 8.25 -5.48
C SER A 56 -6.75 6.91 -5.71
N MET A 57 -5.84 6.83 -6.68
CA MET A 57 -5.05 5.62 -6.95
C MET A 57 -4.21 5.22 -5.75
N LEU A 58 -3.63 6.19 -5.04
CA LEU A 58 -2.83 5.94 -3.85
C LEU A 58 -3.68 5.34 -2.70
N ILE A 59 -4.89 5.87 -2.48
CA ILE A 59 -5.84 5.31 -1.52
C ILE A 59 -6.24 3.87 -1.91
N LYS A 60 -6.47 3.62 -3.20
CA LYS A 60 -6.77 2.26 -3.69
C LYS A 60 -5.59 1.31 -3.47
N ALA A 61 -4.37 1.76 -3.74
CA ALA A 61 -3.16 0.97 -3.53
C ALA A 61 -2.97 0.63 -2.04
N ASP A 62 -3.15 1.60 -1.14
CA ASP A 62 -3.13 1.36 0.31
C ASP A 62 -4.20 0.33 0.72
N GLY A 63 -5.40 0.46 0.17
CA GLY A 63 -6.49 -0.51 0.37
C GLY A 63 -6.10 -1.92 -0.06
N ILE A 64 -5.53 -2.08 -1.26
CA ILE A 64 -5.05 -3.38 -1.76
C ILE A 64 -3.92 -3.92 -0.88
N SER A 65 -2.97 -3.07 -0.46
CA SER A 65 -1.88 -3.49 0.42
C SER A 65 -2.39 -4.07 1.73
N THR A 66 -3.36 -3.41 2.38
CA THR A 66 -3.93 -3.92 3.63
C THR A 66 -4.70 -5.23 3.42
N GLN A 67 -5.40 -5.38 2.30
CA GLN A 67 -6.08 -6.63 1.96
C GLN A 67 -5.08 -7.77 1.70
N LEU A 68 -3.97 -7.47 1.03
CA LEU A 68 -2.90 -8.42 0.78
C LEU A 68 -2.26 -8.86 2.10
N ASP A 69 -1.92 -7.93 2.98
CA ASP A 69 -1.35 -8.24 4.30
C ASP A 69 -2.29 -9.16 5.12
N GLN A 70 -3.60 -8.95 5.01
CA GLN A 70 -4.58 -9.80 5.69
C GLN A 70 -4.64 -11.19 5.02
N ALA A 71 -4.70 -11.25 3.70
CA ALA A 71 -4.74 -12.50 2.96
C ALA A 71 -3.48 -13.36 3.21
N GLU A 72 -2.31 -12.74 3.30
CA GLU A 72 -1.05 -13.42 3.63
C GLU A 72 -1.06 -13.98 5.05
N LYS A 73 -1.62 -13.26 6.02
CA LYS A 73 -1.79 -13.76 7.39
C LYS A 73 -2.72 -14.97 7.43
N ASP A 74 -3.85 -14.89 6.72
CA ASP A 74 -4.83 -15.97 6.66
C ASP A 74 -4.22 -17.22 5.97
N LEU A 75 -3.46 -17.02 4.89
CA LEU A 75 -2.70 -18.09 4.22
C LEU A 75 -1.64 -18.71 5.15
N ALA A 76 -0.93 -17.89 5.92
CA ALA A 76 0.05 -18.37 6.88
C ALA A 76 -0.59 -19.18 8.01
N GLU A 77 -1.81 -18.84 8.44
CA GLU A 77 -2.54 -19.65 9.41
C GLU A 77 -3.03 -20.96 8.80
N LEU A 78 -3.62 -20.91 7.59
CA LEU A 78 -4.09 -22.09 6.88
C LEU A 78 -2.97 -23.09 6.60
N SER A 79 -1.79 -22.60 6.19
CA SER A 79 -0.62 -23.47 5.96
C SER A 79 -0.16 -24.18 7.26
N LYS A 80 -0.16 -23.49 8.40
CA LYS A 80 0.11 -24.12 9.71
C LYS A 80 -0.94 -25.17 10.07
N ARG A 81 -2.22 -24.87 9.88
CA ARG A 81 -3.32 -25.82 10.12
C ARG A 81 -3.19 -27.04 9.22
N PHE A 82 -2.82 -26.85 7.96
CA PHE A 82 -2.60 -27.92 7.00
C PHE A 82 -1.43 -28.82 7.41
N LEU A 83 -0.28 -28.24 7.78
CA LEU A 83 0.86 -28.98 8.29
C LEU A 83 0.49 -29.80 9.53
N ASN A 84 -0.22 -29.19 10.49
CA ASN A 84 -0.70 -29.88 11.69
C ASN A 84 -1.67 -31.02 11.36
N ALA A 85 -2.54 -30.85 10.36
CA ALA A 85 -3.44 -31.92 9.92
C ALA A 85 -2.68 -33.10 9.30
N VAL A 86 -1.63 -32.83 8.51
CA VAL A 86 -0.72 -33.87 8.00
C VAL A 86 -0.05 -34.60 9.16
N GLY A 87 0.46 -33.87 10.16
CA GLY A 87 1.07 -34.44 11.36
C GLY A 87 0.08 -35.24 12.21
N ALA A 88 -1.18 -34.81 12.31
CA ALA A 88 -2.23 -35.53 13.01
C ALA A 88 -2.62 -36.84 12.29
N LYS A 89 -2.60 -36.86 10.96
CA LYS A 89 -3.00 -38.03 10.16
C LYS A 89 -1.89 -39.06 9.99
N TYR A 90 -0.66 -38.62 9.71
CA TYR A 90 0.47 -39.50 9.39
C TYR A 90 1.48 -39.62 10.54
N GLY A 91 1.40 -38.74 11.54
CA GLY A 91 2.34 -38.65 12.66
C GLY A 91 3.43 -37.60 12.43
N TYR A 92 3.83 -36.91 13.50
CA TYR A 92 4.82 -35.82 13.45
C TYR A 92 6.27 -36.30 13.22
N ASP A 93 6.54 -37.60 13.26
CA ASP A 93 7.84 -38.21 12.93
C ASP A 93 7.84 -38.94 11.58
N SER A 94 6.75 -38.80 10.81
CA SER A 94 6.58 -39.47 9.52
C SER A 94 7.36 -38.79 8.39
N VAL A 95 7.66 -39.58 7.36
CA VAL A 95 8.30 -39.08 6.12
C VAL A 95 7.37 -38.11 5.39
N GLU A 96 6.06 -38.35 5.45
CA GLU A 96 5.00 -37.54 4.85
C GLU A 96 4.94 -36.15 5.47
N TYR A 97 5.11 -36.05 6.80
CA TYR A 97 5.16 -34.77 7.50
C TYR A 97 6.38 -33.93 7.12
N GLU A 98 7.54 -34.57 6.96
CA GLU A 98 8.76 -33.90 6.48
C GLU A 98 8.61 -33.45 5.01
N LYS A 99 8.03 -34.30 4.15
CA LYS A 99 7.71 -33.95 2.76
C LYS A 99 6.75 -32.78 2.65
N ALA A 100 5.86 -32.59 3.62
CA ALA A 100 4.96 -31.45 3.70
C ALA A 100 5.66 -30.17 4.22
N GLY A 101 6.97 -30.20 4.48
CA GLY A 101 7.77 -29.07 4.96
C GLY A 101 7.87 -28.95 6.48
N GLY A 102 7.42 -29.97 7.22
CA GLY A 102 7.57 -30.04 8.68
C GLY A 102 8.95 -30.55 9.09
N VAL A 103 9.39 -30.22 10.31
CA VAL A 103 10.58 -30.86 10.92
C VAL A 103 10.11 -32.00 11.81
N ARG A 104 10.66 -33.20 11.62
CA ARG A 104 10.31 -34.36 12.46
C ARG A 104 10.60 -34.07 13.92
N LYS A 105 9.78 -34.59 14.82
CA LYS A 105 9.92 -34.38 16.27
C LYS A 105 11.23 -34.99 16.82
N SER A 106 11.73 -36.05 16.20
CA SER A 106 13.06 -36.63 16.44
C SER A 106 14.20 -35.67 16.16
N ASP A 107 14.04 -34.82 15.14
CA ASP A 107 15.10 -33.97 14.59
C ASP A 107 15.06 -32.55 15.20
N TYR A 108 14.09 -32.29 16.06
CA TYR A 108 13.98 -31.03 16.78
C TYR A 108 15.18 -30.84 17.71
N LYS A 109 15.92 -29.74 17.52
CA LYS A 109 17.05 -29.37 18.39
C LYS A 109 16.57 -29.11 19.82
N ARG A 110 16.77 -30.08 20.72
CA ARG A 110 16.44 -29.94 22.15
C ARG A 110 17.55 -29.18 22.87
N THR A 111 17.24 -28.00 23.38
CA THR A 111 18.12 -27.31 24.33
C THR A 111 18.09 -28.05 25.67
N PRO A 112 19.24 -28.43 26.27
CA PRO A 112 19.26 -29.11 27.56
C PRO A 112 18.68 -28.20 28.65
N ARG A 113 17.81 -28.77 29.50
CA ARG A 113 17.18 -28.05 30.60
C ARG A 113 18.25 -27.77 31.66
N LYS A 114 18.54 -26.49 31.96
CA LYS A 114 19.40 -26.11 33.09
C LYS A 114 18.72 -26.57 34.38
N THR A 115 19.30 -27.56 35.07
CA THR A 115 18.89 -27.97 36.41
C THR A 115 19.32 -26.87 37.39
N LYS A 116 18.39 -26.33 38.18
CA LYS A 116 18.74 -25.44 39.30
C LYS A 116 19.55 -26.25 40.32
N PRO A 117 20.70 -25.76 40.81
CA PRO A 117 21.40 -26.42 41.89
C PRO A 117 20.52 -26.38 43.15
N THR A 118 20.26 -27.56 43.73
CA THR A 118 19.69 -27.72 45.07
C THR A 118 20.67 -27.15 46.10
N ALA A 119 20.15 -26.30 46.99
CA ALA A 119 20.88 -25.63 48.07
C ALA A 119 21.24 -26.59 49.21
#